data_AF-A0ABD5IET0-F1
#
_entry.id   AF-A0ABD5IET0-F1
#
_cell.length_a   1.000
_cell.length_b   1.000
_cell.length_c   1.000
_cell.angle_alpha   90.00
_cell.angle_beta   90.00
_cell.angle_gamma   90.00
#
_symmetry.space_group_name_H-M   'P 1'
#
loop_
_entity.id
_entity.type
_entity.pdbx_description
1 polymer ?
#
loop_
_entity_poly.entity_id
_entity_poly.type
_entity_poly.pdbx_seq_one_letter_code
_entity_poly.pdbx_strand_id
1 'polypeptide(L)'
;MDNKQSELSKPAWIVGEKEIADFMGGDEALLVRGHDAESTEPALRMYSQEYVSALLADIEYMRWRIKEMDLLFGKNLLAMRAAVIEAEHGEGHTAGMQWIFNTLFGPGELAPENETNAQDYYDREAEKIDVEFSKCMDFFGSLRKATKEQSNG
;
A
#
# COMPACT_ATOMS: atom_id res chain seq x y z
N MET A 1 -24.50 -4.06 -17.49
CA MET A 1 -23.03 -4.21 -17.59
C MET A 1 -22.55 -4.42 -16.18
N ASP A 2 -22.39 -5.68 -15.80
CA ASP A 2 -22.16 -6.08 -14.43
C ASP A 2 -20.78 -5.62 -13.98
N ASN A 3 -20.78 -4.84 -12.89
CA ASN A 3 -19.61 -4.17 -12.36
C ASN A 3 -18.70 -5.17 -11.64
N LYS A 4 -17.91 -5.92 -12.41
CA LYS A 4 -16.90 -6.89 -11.92
C LYS A 4 -15.87 -6.28 -10.97
N GLN A 5 -15.81 -4.96 -10.82
CA GLN A 5 -14.95 -4.28 -9.84
C GLN A 5 -15.52 -4.33 -8.41
N SER A 6 -16.83 -4.56 -8.20
CA SER A 6 -17.37 -4.67 -6.84
C SER A 6 -17.01 -6.00 -6.16
N GLU A 7 -16.64 -7.03 -6.94
CA GLU A 7 -16.25 -8.33 -6.41
C GLU A 7 -14.80 -8.36 -5.94
N LEU A 8 -13.92 -7.56 -6.56
CA LEU A 8 -12.52 -7.39 -6.16
C LEU A 8 -12.36 -6.51 -4.91
N SER A 9 -13.42 -5.82 -4.50
CA SER A 9 -13.47 -4.99 -3.29
C SER A 9 -13.90 -5.77 -2.05
N LYS A 10 -14.31 -7.04 -2.19
CA LYS A 10 -14.65 -7.90 -1.06
C LYS A 10 -13.35 -8.32 -0.36
N PRO A 11 -13.12 -7.99 0.92
CA PRO A 11 -11.96 -8.49 1.64
C PRO A 11 -11.98 -10.02 1.65
N ALA A 12 -10.83 -10.66 1.38
CA ALA A 12 -10.68 -12.12 1.35
C ALA A 12 -10.94 -12.81 2.70
N TRP A 13 -11.13 -12.03 3.76
CA TRP A 13 -11.56 -12.43 5.08
C TRP A 13 -12.82 -11.63 5.41
N ILE A 14 -13.94 -11.93 4.76
CA ILE A 14 -15.21 -11.69 5.45
C ILE A 14 -15.22 -12.74 6.56
N VAL A 15 -14.62 -12.40 7.71
CA VAL A 15 -14.87 -13.13 8.94
C VAL A 15 -16.37 -13.00 9.12
N GLY A 16 -17.09 -14.09 8.88
CA GLY A 16 -18.55 -14.07 9.01
C GLY A 16 -18.91 -13.54 10.40
N GLU A 17 -20.05 -12.87 10.57
CA GLU A 17 -20.52 -12.49 11.91
C GLU A 17 -20.46 -13.65 12.91
N LYS A 18 -20.56 -14.88 12.38
CA LYS A 18 -20.40 -16.15 13.09
C LYS A 18 -18.95 -16.47 13.52
N GLU A 19 -17.94 -16.16 12.73
CA GLU A 19 -16.53 -16.37 13.10
C GLU A 19 -16.02 -15.32 14.09
N ILE A 20 -16.56 -14.10 14.05
CA ILE A 20 -16.36 -13.10 15.13
C ILE A 20 -17.01 -13.62 16.42
N ALA A 21 -18.20 -14.20 16.34
CA ALA A 21 -18.88 -14.81 17.48
C ALA A 21 -18.13 -16.04 18.04
N ASP A 22 -17.52 -16.88 17.20
CA ASP A 22 -16.73 -18.03 17.64
C ASP A 22 -15.37 -17.61 18.23
N PHE A 23 -14.72 -16.55 17.71
CA PHE A 23 -13.54 -15.96 18.34
C PHE A 23 -13.85 -15.35 19.71
N MET A 24 -15.02 -14.70 19.84
CA MET A 24 -15.52 -14.18 21.13
C MET A 24 -16.13 -15.26 22.03
N GLY A 25 -16.40 -16.46 21.51
CA GLY A 25 -16.96 -17.61 22.23
C GLY A 25 -15.91 -18.61 22.71
N GLY A 26 -14.62 -18.36 22.44
CA GLY A 26 -13.50 -19.14 22.96
C GLY A 26 -13.36 -18.95 24.47
N ASP A 27 -13.76 -19.97 25.21
CA ASP A 27 -13.85 -20.04 26.67
C ASP A 27 -12.48 -20.07 27.40
N GLU A 28 -11.52 -19.23 26.98
CA GLU A 28 -10.35 -18.88 27.80
C GLU A 28 -10.50 -17.43 28.28
N ALA A 29 -11.42 -17.25 29.22
CA ALA A 29 -11.46 -16.06 30.04
C ALA A 29 -10.09 -15.87 30.71
N LEU A 30 -9.33 -14.88 30.25
CA LEU A 30 -8.24 -14.28 31.01
C LEU A 30 -8.87 -13.63 32.26
N LEU A 31 -9.11 -14.43 33.30
CA LEU A 31 -9.70 -14.03 34.56
C LEU A 31 -8.73 -13.10 35.30
N VAL A 32 -8.81 -11.80 35.00
CA VAL A 32 -8.36 -10.75 35.90
C VAL A 32 -9.27 -10.83 37.13
N ARG A 33 -8.77 -11.46 38.19
CA ARG A 33 -9.49 -11.63 39.46
C ARG A 33 -10.00 -10.28 39.97
N GLY A 34 -11.32 -10.09 40.00
CA GLY A 34 -12.00 -9.06 40.80
C GLY A 34 -12.98 -8.13 40.07
N HIS A 35 -13.35 -8.37 38.81
CA HIS A 35 -14.31 -7.51 38.10
C HIS A 35 -15.55 -8.31 37.63
N ASP A 36 -16.75 -7.79 37.86
CA ASP A 36 -18.02 -8.44 37.52
C ASP A 36 -18.15 -8.67 36.01
N ALA A 37 -18.22 -9.95 35.60
CA ALA A 37 -18.19 -10.38 34.20
C ALA A 37 -19.31 -9.74 33.34
N GLU A 38 -20.53 -9.62 33.89
CA GLU A 38 -21.69 -8.99 33.22
C GLU A 38 -21.50 -7.50 32.92
N SER A 39 -20.68 -6.79 33.70
CA SER A 39 -20.39 -5.37 33.50
C SER A 39 -19.30 -5.15 32.44
N THR A 40 -18.38 -6.10 32.29
CA THR A 40 -17.22 -5.99 31.40
C THR A 40 -17.51 -6.41 29.97
N GLU A 41 -18.40 -7.38 29.76
CA GLU A 41 -18.74 -7.93 28.43
C GLU A 41 -19.22 -6.89 27.41
N PRO A 42 -20.19 -5.99 27.73
CA PRO A 42 -20.62 -4.95 26.81
C PRO A 42 -19.54 -3.89 26.55
N ALA A 43 -18.70 -3.59 27.56
CA ALA A 43 -17.59 -2.66 27.41
C ALA A 43 -16.51 -3.24 26.48
N LEU A 44 -16.10 -4.49 26.68
CA LEU A 44 -15.16 -5.20 25.80
C LEU A 44 -15.67 -5.30 24.36
N ARG A 45 -16.97 -5.56 24.18
CA ARG A 45 -17.59 -5.63 22.84
C ARG A 45 -17.66 -4.27 22.14
N MET A 46 -17.82 -3.19 22.90
CA MET A 46 -17.76 -1.83 22.36
C MET A 46 -16.33 -1.46 21.95
N TYR A 47 -15.34 -1.74 22.81
CA TYR A 47 -13.93 -1.54 22.48
C TYR A 47 -13.48 -2.37 21.28
N SER A 48 -13.94 -3.62 21.15
CA SER A 48 -13.61 -4.45 19.99
C SER A 48 -14.26 -3.93 18.71
N GLN A 49 -15.51 -3.45 18.77
CA GLN A 49 -16.18 -2.86 17.61
C GLN A 49 -15.53 -1.55 17.15
N GLU A 50 -15.20 -0.66 18.08
CA GLU A 50 -14.49 0.59 17.78
C GLU A 50 -13.12 0.31 17.16
N TYR A 51 -12.36 -0.62 17.74
CA TYR A 51 -11.05 -1.01 17.24
C TYR A 51 -11.11 -1.63 15.83
N VAL A 52 -12.05 -2.56 15.59
CA VAL A 52 -12.27 -3.14 14.25
C VAL A 52 -12.69 -2.06 13.25
N SER A 53 -13.56 -1.13 13.65
CA SER A 53 -13.99 -0.03 12.77
C SER A 53 -12.83 0.90 12.40
N ALA A 54 -11.94 1.21 13.35
CA ALA A 54 -10.73 2.00 13.12
C ALA A 54 -9.77 1.29 12.16
N LEU A 55 -9.53 -0.01 12.37
CA LEU A 55 -8.69 -0.83 11.48
C LEU A 55 -9.25 -0.89 10.05
N LEU A 56 -10.57 -1.04 9.89
CA LEU A 56 -11.20 -1.03 8.57
C LEU A 56 -11.09 0.33 7.88
N ALA A 57 -11.24 1.42 8.64
CA ALA A 57 -11.02 2.78 8.12
C ALA A 57 -9.57 2.98 7.68
N ASP A 58 -8.60 2.51 8.46
CA ASP A 58 -7.18 2.57 8.12
C ASP A 58 -6.86 1.74 6.87
N ILE A 59 -7.43 0.53 6.74
CA ILE A 59 -7.27 -0.30 5.53
C ILE A 59 -7.81 0.42 4.30
N GLU A 60 -9.00 1.03 4.41
CA GLU A 60 -9.59 1.77 3.30
C GLU A 60 -8.74 2.98 2.91
N TYR A 61 -8.27 3.75 3.91
CA TYR A 61 -7.33 4.84 3.68
C TYR A 61 -6.06 4.35 2.96
N MET A 62 -5.44 3.27 3.43
CA MET A 62 -4.23 2.70 2.81
C MET A 62 -4.47 2.22 1.37
N ARG A 63 -5.63 1.63 1.07
CA ARG A 63 -6.01 1.24 -0.30
C ARG A 63 -6.08 2.45 -1.23
N TRP A 64 -6.70 3.54 -0.78
CA TRP A 64 -6.76 4.77 -1.56
C TRP A 64 -5.38 5.41 -1.74
N ARG A 65 -4.52 5.38 -0.71
CA ARG A 65 -3.14 5.85 -0.81
C ARG A 65 -2.30 5.03 -1.79
N ILE A 66 -2.44 3.71 -1.82
CA ILE A 66 -1.78 2.86 -2.81
C ILE A 66 -2.28 3.20 -4.21
N LYS A 67 -3.60 3.32 -4.40
CA LYS A 67 -4.19 3.70 -5.69
C LYS A 67 -3.73 5.07 -6.17
N GLU A 68 -3.63 6.04 -5.29
CA GLU A 68 -3.08 7.37 -5.59
C GLU A 68 -1.63 7.26 -6.07
N MET A 69 -0.79 6.49 -5.38
CA MET A 69 0.60 6.25 -5.76
C MET A 69 0.72 5.56 -7.13
N ASP A 70 -0.11 4.54 -7.40
CA ASP A 70 -0.15 3.84 -8.69
C ASP A 70 -0.54 4.79 -9.84
N LEU A 71 -1.50 5.68 -9.61
CA LEU A 71 -1.93 6.67 -10.61
C LEU A 71 -0.85 7.71 -10.88
N LEU A 72 -0.16 8.19 -9.84
CA LEU A 72 0.95 9.15 -9.97
C LEU A 72 2.15 8.52 -10.69
N PHE A 73 2.51 7.28 -10.34
CA PHE A 73 3.55 6.53 -11.05
C PHE A 73 3.16 6.30 -12.52
N GLY A 74 1.92 5.89 -12.77
CA GLY A 74 1.41 5.67 -14.13
C GLY A 74 1.45 6.93 -14.99
N LYS A 75 1.17 8.10 -14.42
CA LYS A 75 1.27 9.40 -15.10
C LYS A 75 2.72 9.73 -15.48
N ASN A 76 3.68 9.50 -14.58
CA ASN A 76 5.10 9.67 -14.86
C ASN A 76 5.58 8.74 -15.99
N LEU A 77 5.20 7.47 -15.94
CA LEU A 77 5.54 6.50 -16.99
C LEU A 77 4.92 6.88 -18.35
N LEU A 78 3.69 7.42 -18.35
CA LEU A 78 3.04 7.93 -19.55
C LEU A 78 3.82 9.12 -20.15
N ALA A 79 4.28 10.05 -19.31
CA ALA A 79 5.09 11.17 -19.76
C ALA A 79 6.44 10.71 -20.35
N MET A 80 7.08 9.71 -19.74
CA MET A 80 8.30 9.10 -20.30
C MET A 80 8.06 8.47 -21.68
N ARG A 81 6.93 7.79 -21.87
CA ARG A 81 6.56 7.24 -23.18
C ARG A 81 6.28 8.34 -24.20
N ALA A 82 5.58 9.40 -23.80
CA ALA A 82 5.34 10.57 -24.65
C ALA A 82 6.65 11.24 -25.06
N ALA A 83 7.60 11.37 -24.14
CA ALA A 83 8.93 11.91 -24.41
C ALA A 83 9.69 11.10 -25.48
N VAL A 84 9.63 9.76 -25.42
CA VAL A 84 10.24 8.89 -26.44
C VAL A 84 9.57 9.06 -27.80
N ILE A 85 8.23 9.11 -27.84
CA ILE A 85 7.48 9.33 -29.09
C ILE A 85 7.84 10.68 -29.71
N GLU A 86 7.87 11.75 -28.91
CA GLU A 86 8.24 13.10 -29.37
C GLU A 86 9.69 13.14 -29.89
N ALA A 87 10.59 12.44 -29.20
CA ALA A 87 11.99 12.35 -29.60
C ALA A 87 12.20 11.62 -30.93
N GLU A 88 11.50 10.51 -31.16
CA GLU A 88 11.69 9.65 -32.34
C GLU A 88 10.84 10.07 -33.55
N HIS A 89 9.69 10.70 -33.32
CA HIS A 89 8.68 10.94 -34.35
C HIS A 89 8.13 12.37 -34.38
N GLY A 90 8.45 13.19 -33.38
CA GLY A 90 7.95 14.56 -33.24
C GLY A 90 9.04 15.61 -33.42
N GLU A 91 9.04 16.61 -32.54
CA GLU A 91 9.94 17.76 -32.60
C GLU A 91 11.36 17.49 -32.03
N GLY A 92 11.67 16.22 -31.70
CA GLY A 92 12.99 15.77 -31.30
C GLY A 92 13.23 15.79 -29.78
N HIS A 93 14.46 15.47 -29.38
CA HIS A 93 14.81 15.19 -27.98
C HIS A 93 14.52 16.33 -27.01
N THR A 94 14.69 17.59 -27.43
CA THR A 94 14.40 18.76 -26.58
C THR A 94 12.91 18.88 -26.25
N ALA A 95 12.03 18.67 -27.24
CA ALA A 95 10.59 18.64 -27.02
C ALA A 95 10.19 17.41 -26.18
N GLY A 96 10.84 16.28 -26.39
CA GLY A 96 10.70 15.10 -25.53
C GLY A 96 11.01 15.39 -24.06
N MET A 97 12.06 16.15 -23.78
CA MET A 97 12.40 16.52 -22.40
C MET A 97 11.35 17.42 -21.74
N GLN A 98 10.64 18.24 -22.51
CA GLN A 98 9.55 19.07 -21.99
C GLN A 98 8.40 18.23 -21.42
N TRP A 99 8.10 17.06 -22.02
CA TRP A 99 7.11 16.11 -21.48
C TRP A 99 7.49 15.62 -20.06
N ILE A 100 8.78 15.36 -19.84
CA ILE A 100 9.32 14.95 -18.54
C ILE A 100 9.21 16.10 -17.53
N PHE A 101 9.75 17.28 -17.85
CA PHE A 101 9.74 18.45 -16.95
C PHE A 101 8.33 18.89 -16.57
N ASN A 102 7.38 18.89 -17.51
CA ASN A 102 6.00 19.27 -17.23
C ASN A 102 5.27 18.32 -16.26
N THR A 103 5.77 17.08 -16.14
CA THR A 103 5.14 16.04 -15.31
C THR A 103 5.77 15.94 -13.93
N LEU A 104 7.07 16.27 -13.79
CA LEU A 104 7.81 16.35 -12.53
C LEU A 104 7.42 17.61 -11.70
N PHE A 105 6.12 17.84 -11.47
CA PHE A 105 5.62 19.02 -10.78
C PHE A 105 5.10 18.69 -9.37
N GLY A 106 6.03 18.67 -8.41
CA GLY A 106 5.81 18.54 -6.96
C GLY A 106 7.07 18.98 -6.19
N PRO A 107 6.97 19.42 -4.92
CA PRO A 107 8.16 19.76 -4.12
C PRO A 107 9.11 18.56 -4.01
N GLY A 108 10.35 18.70 -4.47
CA GLY A 108 11.38 17.64 -4.41
C GLY A 108 11.43 16.66 -5.59
N GLU A 109 10.60 16.85 -6.62
CA GLU A 109 10.59 15.99 -7.83
C GLU A 109 11.75 16.28 -8.80
N LEU A 110 12.35 17.47 -8.70
CA LEU A 110 13.57 17.84 -9.41
C LEU A 110 14.77 17.74 -8.46
N ALA A 111 15.92 17.35 -9.02
CA ALA A 111 17.18 17.37 -8.29
C ALA A 111 17.49 18.80 -7.80
N PRO A 112 18.23 18.95 -6.68
CA PRO A 112 18.71 20.24 -6.20
C PRO A 112 19.46 21.02 -7.30
N GLU A 113 19.30 22.35 -7.34
CA GLU A 113 19.88 23.20 -8.40
C GLU A 113 21.42 23.14 -8.47
N ASN A 114 22.09 22.74 -7.40
CA ASN A 114 23.54 22.60 -7.34
C ASN A 114 24.06 21.26 -7.89
N GLU A 115 23.18 20.33 -8.26
CA GLU A 115 23.56 19.06 -8.85
C GLU A 115 23.89 19.22 -10.34
N THR A 116 25.09 18.77 -10.72
CA THR A 116 25.60 18.93 -12.09
C THR A 116 26.03 17.62 -12.74
N ASN A 117 26.26 16.57 -11.94
CA ASN A 117 26.59 15.24 -12.44
C ASN A 117 25.40 14.30 -12.27
N ALA A 118 24.74 13.98 -13.39
CA ALA A 118 23.57 13.11 -13.39
C ALA A 118 23.86 11.67 -12.94
N GLN A 119 25.04 11.13 -13.26
CA GLN A 119 25.39 9.76 -12.91
C GLN A 119 25.63 9.64 -11.39
N ASP A 120 26.45 10.53 -10.83
CA ASP A 120 26.73 10.52 -9.38
C ASP A 120 25.45 10.75 -8.56
N TYR A 121 24.55 11.61 -9.05
CA TYR A 121 23.23 11.82 -8.44
C TYR A 121 22.40 10.54 -8.48
N TYR A 122 22.28 9.91 -9.66
CA TYR A 122 21.49 8.70 -9.84
C TYR A 122 21.99 7.56 -8.95
N ASP A 123 23.29 7.28 -8.95
CA ASP A 123 23.87 6.17 -8.19
C ASP A 123 23.60 6.32 -6.68
N ARG A 124 23.74 7.55 -6.16
CA ARG A 124 23.50 7.86 -4.74
C ARG A 124 22.02 7.74 -4.35
N GLU A 125 21.10 8.21 -5.17
CA GLU A 125 19.67 8.13 -4.86
C GLU A 125 19.11 6.71 -5.11
N ALA A 126 19.59 6.01 -6.14
CA ALA A 126 19.22 4.63 -6.44
C ALA A 126 19.61 3.67 -5.32
N GLU A 127 20.80 3.83 -4.72
CA GLU A 127 21.24 2.98 -3.60
C GLU A 127 20.24 3.03 -2.43
N LYS A 128 19.72 4.22 -2.09
CA LYS A 128 18.72 4.36 -1.02
C LYS A 128 17.43 3.62 -1.35
N ILE A 129 16.99 3.69 -2.60
CA ILE A 129 15.79 3.00 -3.09
C ILE A 129 16.00 1.48 -3.05
N ASP A 130 17.13 1.00 -3.54
CA ASP A 130 17.45 -0.43 -3.62
C ASP A 130 17.48 -1.08 -2.23
N VAL A 131 17.99 -0.37 -1.22
CA VAL A 131 17.99 -0.85 0.17
C VAL A 131 16.57 -1.04 0.70
N GLU A 132 15.67 -0.07 0.52
CA GLU A 132 14.28 -0.20 0.99
C GLU A 132 13.50 -1.23 0.16
N PHE A 133 13.75 -1.29 -1.14
CA PHE A 133 13.14 -2.27 -2.03
C PHE A 133 13.53 -3.71 -1.65
N SER A 134 14.79 -3.93 -1.27
CA SER A 134 15.25 -5.23 -0.75
C SER A 134 14.46 -5.66 0.49
N LYS A 135 14.25 -4.75 1.45
CA LYS A 135 13.45 -5.04 2.66
C LYS A 135 12.01 -5.43 2.32
N CYS A 136 11.39 -4.72 1.36
CA CYS A 136 10.07 -5.07 0.85
C CYS A 136 10.04 -6.48 0.27
N MET A 137 11.04 -6.84 -0.54
CA MET A 137 11.13 -8.16 -1.16
C MET A 137 11.37 -9.28 -0.16
N ASP A 138 12.18 -9.04 0.88
CA ASP A 138 12.39 -9.98 1.99
C ASP A 138 11.10 -10.23 2.77
N PHE A 139 10.32 -9.17 3.04
CA PHE A 139 9.01 -9.29 3.68
C PHE A 139 8.05 -10.14 2.84
N PHE A 140 7.87 -9.83 1.55
CA PHE A 140 7.00 -10.62 0.68
C PHE A 140 7.50 -12.05 0.47
N GLY A 141 8.82 -12.26 0.44
CA GLY A 141 9.43 -13.57 0.40
C GLY A 141 9.05 -14.42 1.61
N SER A 142 9.15 -13.83 2.81
CA SER A 142 8.83 -14.48 4.08
C SER A 142 7.34 -14.81 4.18
N LEU A 143 6.47 -13.88 3.77
CA LEU A 143 5.03 -14.08 3.74
C LEU A 143 4.63 -15.28 2.85
N ARG A 144 5.17 -15.33 1.62
CA ARG A 144 4.90 -16.44 0.68
C ARG A 144 5.35 -17.81 1.23
N LYS A 145 6.42 -17.86 2.00
CA LYS A 145 6.88 -19.11 2.65
C LYS A 145 5.90 -19.55 3.74
N ALA A 146 5.53 -18.63 4.64
CA ALA A 146 4.58 -18.89 5.72
C ALA A 146 3.23 -19.39 5.20
N THR A 147 2.69 -18.77 4.14
CA THR A 147 1.41 -19.20 3.54
C THR A 147 1.49 -20.61 2.93
N LYS A 148 2.63 -20.99 2.34
CA LYS A 148 2.84 -22.35 1.79
C LYS A 148 2.99 -23.42 2.88
N GLU A 149 3.61 -23.07 3.99
CA GLU A 149 3.74 -23.98 5.14
C GLU A 149 2.38 -24.25 5.80
N GLN A 150 1.53 -23.22 5.91
CA GLN A 150 0.16 -23.36 6.42
C GLN A 150 -0.78 -24.12 5.47
N SER A 151 -0.57 -24.07 4.15
CA SER A 151 -1.40 -24.81 3.19
C SER A 151 -1.04 -26.30 3.07
N ASN A 152 0.13 -26.69 3.59
CA ASN A 152 0.68 -28.05 3.45
C ASN A 152 0.66 -28.85 4.76
N GLY A 153 0.11 -28.30 5.85
CA GLY A 153 -0.11 -28.98 7.14
C GLY A 153 -1.60 -29.17 7.37
#